data_AF-A0A9D8N8C4-F1
#
_entry.id   AF-A0A9D8N8C4-F1
#
_cell.length_a   1.000
_cell.length_b   1.000
_cell.length_c   1.000
_cell.angle_alpha   90.00
_cell.angle_beta   90.00
_cell.angle_gamma   90.00
#
_symmetry.space_group_name_H-M   'P 1'
#
loop_
_entity.id
_entity.type
_entity.pdbx_description
1 polymer ?
#
loop_
_entity_poly.entity_id
_entity_poly.type
_entity_poly.pdbx_seq_one_letter_code
_entity_poly.pdbx_strand_id
1 'polypeptide(L)'
;MINDKKQLFESWGYSIIDSQELKNEFERQAFIAYSVGDYALGKIGAFGQSINIRITLKRKDKNETVTFFSVWMVYPNGRIVLTTPYGGK
;
A
#
# COMPACT_ATOMS: atom_id res chain seq x y z
N MET A 1 -21.30 1.18 -1.13
CA MET A 1 -20.15 0.48 -0.50
C MET A 1 -19.30 -0.02 -1.64
N ILE A 2 -18.12 0.55 -1.88
CA ILE A 2 -17.21 0.07 -2.93
C ILE A 2 -16.58 -1.21 -2.39
N ASN A 3 -17.08 -2.36 -2.82
CA ASN A 3 -16.65 -3.68 -2.32
C ASN A 3 -15.47 -4.25 -3.14
N ASP A 4 -15.00 -3.53 -4.15
CA ASP A 4 -13.88 -3.94 -4.99
C ASP A 4 -12.73 -2.91 -4.91
N LYS A 5 -11.54 -3.38 -4.55
CA LYS A 5 -10.31 -2.56 -4.52
C LYS A 5 -10.08 -1.91 -5.88
N LYS A 6 -10.37 -2.60 -6.98
CA LYS A 6 -10.25 -2.04 -8.33
C LYS A 6 -11.12 -0.80 -8.51
N GLN A 7 -12.41 -0.89 -8.18
CA GLN A 7 -13.35 0.23 -8.27
C GLN A 7 -12.91 1.43 -7.40
N LEU A 8 -12.24 1.18 -6.27
CA LEU A 8 -11.70 2.25 -5.44
C LEU A 8 -10.60 3.04 -6.17
N PHE A 9 -9.62 2.35 -6.75
CA PHE A 9 -8.56 3.01 -7.53
C PHE A 9 -9.12 3.69 -8.79
N GLU A 10 -10.10 3.07 -9.46
CA GLU A 10 -10.83 3.69 -10.58
C GLU A 10 -11.57 4.95 -10.15
N SER A 11 -12.19 4.96 -8.96
CA SER A 11 -12.82 6.14 -8.39
C SER A 11 -11.84 7.27 -8.05
N TRP A 12 -10.53 7.00 -8.02
CA TRP A 12 -9.46 7.97 -7.85
C TRP A 12 -8.81 8.38 -9.19
N GLY A 13 -9.36 7.91 -10.31
CA GLY A 13 -8.90 8.20 -11.66
C GLY A 13 -7.76 7.31 -12.17
N TYR A 14 -7.45 6.21 -11.48
CA TYR A 14 -6.46 5.24 -11.96
C TYR A 14 -7.11 4.16 -12.82
N SER A 15 -6.34 3.60 -13.74
CA SER A 15 -6.72 2.48 -14.58
C SER A 15 -5.57 1.48 -14.69
N ILE A 16 -5.75 0.42 -15.49
CA ILE A 16 -4.74 -0.62 -15.66
C ILE A 16 -3.41 -0.08 -16.23
N ILE A 17 -3.45 0.99 -17.03
CA ILE A 17 -2.23 1.60 -17.62
C ILE A 17 -1.34 2.22 -16.54
N ASP A 18 -1.91 2.59 -15.39
CA ASP A 18 -1.22 3.23 -14.27
C ASP A 18 -0.64 2.21 -13.29
N SER A 19 -0.91 0.92 -13.49
CA SER A 19 -0.54 -0.14 -12.55
C SER A 19 0.95 -0.20 -12.26
N GLN A 20 1.80 0.03 -13.27
CA GLN A 20 3.25 0.04 -13.10
C GLN A 20 3.72 1.28 -12.30
N GLU A 21 3.14 2.45 -12.55
CA GLU A 21 3.43 3.68 -11.80
C GLU A 21 3.01 3.52 -10.33
N LEU A 22 1.81 3.01 -10.09
CA LEU A 22 1.30 2.71 -8.75
C LEU A 22 2.20 1.73 -8.02
N LYS A 23 2.60 0.63 -8.67
CA LYS A 23 3.52 -0.35 -8.09
C LYS A 23 4.82 0.32 -7.65
N ASN A 24 5.43 1.12 -8.53
CA ASN A 24 6.68 1.81 -8.24
C ASN A 24 6.54 2.77 -7.04
N GLU A 25 5.42 3.49 -6.96
CA GLU A 25 5.18 4.45 -5.87
C GLU A 25 4.95 3.74 -4.53
N PHE A 26 4.23 2.63 -4.52
CA PHE A 26 4.09 1.78 -3.34
C PHE A 26 5.44 1.24 -2.87
N GLU A 27 6.24 0.70 -3.79
CA GLU A 27 7.57 0.17 -3.48
C GLU A 27 8.50 1.27 -2.96
N ARG A 28 8.47 2.47 -3.54
CA ARG A 28 9.25 3.63 -3.10
C ARG A 28 8.89 4.06 -1.68
N GLN A 29 7.60 4.25 -1.39
CA GLN A 29 7.14 4.66 -0.05
C GLN A 29 7.39 3.56 0.98
N ALA A 30 7.14 2.29 0.64
CA ALA A 30 7.37 1.17 1.53
C ALA A 30 8.85 0.95 1.85
N PHE A 31 9.73 1.12 0.87
CA PHE A 31 11.18 1.05 1.09
C PHE A 31 11.62 2.09 2.13
N ILE A 32 11.25 3.36 1.95
CA ILE A 32 11.61 4.43 2.87
C ILE A 32 11.06 4.14 4.27
N ALA A 33 9.76 3.87 4.38
CA ALA A 33 9.08 3.60 5.64
C ALA A 33 9.72 2.40 6.39
N TYR A 34 9.99 1.31 5.68
CA TYR A 34 10.61 0.13 6.26
C TYR A 34 12.04 0.41 6.74
N SER A 35 12.84 1.13 5.95
CA SER A 35 14.22 1.47 6.29
C SER A 35 14.36 2.35 7.53
N VAL A 36 13.37 3.20 7.82
CA VAL A 36 13.40 4.12 8.97
C VAL A 36 12.51 3.66 10.14
N GLY A 37 11.82 2.52 10.02
CA GLY A 37 10.92 2.02 11.05
C GLY A 37 9.56 2.72 11.13
N ASP A 38 9.14 3.46 10.09
CA ASP A 38 7.85 4.16 10.04
C ASP A 38 6.72 3.22 9.57
N TYR A 39 6.37 2.26 10.41
CA TYR A 39 5.27 1.34 10.17
C TYR A 39 4.64 0.87 11.48
N ALA A 40 3.37 0.49 11.43
CA ALA A 40 2.72 -0.17 12.56
C ALA A 40 2.86 -1.68 12.43
N LEU A 41 3.15 -2.36 13.54
CA LEU A 41 3.12 -3.82 13.58
C LEU A 41 1.67 -4.30 13.40
N GLY A 42 1.46 -5.18 12.43
CA GLY A 42 0.22 -5.89 12.21
C GLY A 42 0.20 -7.24 12.94
N LYS A 43 -0.49 -8.21 12.35
CA LYS A 43 -0.64 -9.54 12.93
C LYS A 43 0.63 -10.37 12.72
N ILE A 44 1.10 -11.02 13.78
CA ILE A 44 2.07 -12.11 13.68
C ILE A 44 1.32 -13.39 13.31
N GLY A 45 1.74 -14.05 12.23
CA GLY A 45 1.14 -15.28 11.73
C GLY A 45 2.19 -16.33 11.37
N ALA A 46 1.74 -17.50 10.95
CA ALA A 46 2.63 -18.62 10.58
C ALA A 46 3.62 -18.27 9.45
N PHE A 47 3.33 -17.24 8.65
CA PHE A 47 4.15 -16.79 7.53
C PHE A 47 5.07 -15.60 7.86
N GLY A 48 5.03 -15.08 9.09
CA GLY A 48 5.82 -13.94 9.54
C GLY A 48 5.00 -12.82 10.17
N GLN A 49 5.63 -11.66 10.29
CA GLN A 49 5.05 -10.44 10.84
C GLN A 49 4.50 -9.58 9.69
N SER A 50 3.22 -9.19 9.74
CA SER A 50 2.75 -8.14 8.85
C SER A 50 3.06 -6.75 9.40
N ILE A 51 3.30 -5.78 8.53
CA ILE A 51 3.45 -4.37 8.86
C ILE A 51 2.48 -3.53 8.04
N ASN A 52 1.94 -2.49 8.65
CA ASN A 52 1.05 -1.54 8.01
C ASN A 52 1.85 -0.27 7.70
N ILE A 53 1.95 0.05 6.42
CA ILE A 53 2.68 1.22 5.90
C ILE A 53 1.65 2.20 5.35
N ARG A 54 1.73 3.47 5.76
CA ARG A 54 0.91 4.53 5.16
C ARG A 54 1.39 4.80 3.74
N ILE A 55 0.45 4.77 2.80
CA ILE A 55 0.66 5.16 1.41
C ILE A 55 -0.15 6.43 1.16
N THR A 56 0.48 7.41 0.54
CA THR A 56 -0.19 8.62 0.06
C THR A 56 -0.14 8.68 -1.46
N LEU A 57 -1.29 8.79 -2.09
CA LEU A 57 -1.42 8.93 -3.55
C LEU A 57 -2.08 10.25 -3.90
N LYS A 58 -1.63 10.89 -4.96
CA LYS A 58 -2.35 12.00 -5.59
C LYS A 58 -3.42 11.42 -6.51
N ARG A 59 -4.68 11.77 -6.28
CA ARG A 59 -5.78 11.36 -7.16
C ARG A 59 -5.57 11.93 -8.57
N LYS A 60 -5.93 11.17 -9.61
CA LYS A 60 -5.89 11.61 -11.00
C LYS A 60 -7.19 12.30 -11.42
N ASP A 61 -8.31 12.00 -10.76
CA ASP A 61 -9.62 12.61 -11.04
C ASP A 61 -9.80 13.99 -10.38
N LYS A 62 -9.04 14.28 -9.31
CA LYS A 62 -9.14 15.51 -8.51
C LYS A 62 -7.76 15.96 -8.03
N ASN A 63 -7.59 17.24 -7.76
CA ASN A 63 -6.35 17.77 -7.18
C ASN A 63 -6.28 17.55 -5.65
N GLU A 64 -6.47 16.31 -5.22
CA GLU A 64 -6.51 15.89 -3.82
C GLU A 64 -5.56 14.70 -3.60
N THR A 65 -5.11 14.52 -2.36
CA THR A 65 -4.37 13.33 -1.95
C THR A 65 -5.25 12.41 -1.11
N VAL A 66 -5.01 11.10 -1.24
CA VAL A 66 -5.59 10.07 -0.38
C VAL A 66 -4.47 9.37 0.36
N THR A 67 -4.61 9.25 1.67
CA THR A 67 -3.71 8.48 2.53
C THR A 67 -4.47 7.32 3.13
N PHE A 68 -3.87 6.14 3.13
CA PHE A 68 -4.44 4.90 3.64
C PHE A 68 -3.33 3.92 4.03
N PHE A 69 -3.66 2.86 4.74
CA PHE A 69 -2.72 1.79 5.06
C PHE A 69 -2.64 0.77 3.93
N SER A 70 -1.42 0.33 3.66
CA SER A 70 -1.11 -0.89 2.90
C SER A 70 -0.51 -1.91 3.85
N VAL A 71 -0.75 -3.21 3.60
CA VAL A 71 -0.24 -4.29 4.44
C VAL A 71 0.85 -5.05 3.71
N TRP A 72 2.00 -5.19 4.36
CA TRP A 72 3.18 -5.89 3.85
C TRP A 72 3.55 -7.04 4.77
N MET A 73 3.93 -8.18 4.22
CA MET A 73 4.51 -9.30 4.98
C MET A 73 6.02 -9.12 5.05
N VAL A 74 6.60 -9.22 6.25
CA VAL A 74 8.06 -9.20 6.46
C VAL A 74 8.57 -10.63 6.60
N TYR A 75 9.50 -11.00 5.72
CA TYR A 75 10.18 -12.29 5.77
C TYR A 75 11.48 -12.20 6.58
N PRO A 76 12.00 -13.33 7.12
CA PRO A 76 13.20 -13.33 7.97
C PRO A 76 14.46 -12.73 7.34
N ASN A 77 14.56 -12.71 6.01
CA ASN A 77 15.68 -12.12 5.27
C ASN A 77 15.52 -10.61 5.02
N GLY A 78 14.53 -9.96 5.63
CA GLY A 78 14.24 -8.54 5.46
C GLY A 78 13.50 -8.19 4.17
N ARG A 79 13.16 -9.17 3.33
CA ARG A 79 12.27 -8.95 2.18
C ARG A 79 10.87 -8.63 2.67
N ILE A 80 10.28 -7.57 2.13
CA ILE A 80 8.87 -7.26 2.33
C ILE A 80 8.06 -7.49 1.05
N VAL A 81 6.82 -7.95 1.18
CA VAL A 81 5.92 -8.21 0.05
C VAL A 81 4.55 -7.60 0.34
N LEU A 82 4.03 -6.81 -0.59
CA LEU A 82 2.70 -6.22 -0.49
C LEU A 82 1.64 -7.34 -0.56
N THR A 83 0.85 -7.48 0.50
CA THR A 83 -0.23 -8.48 0.58
C THR A 83 -1.60 -7.85 0.40
N THR A 84 -1.78 -6.61 0.88
CA THR A 84 -3.03 -5.86 0.70
C THR A 84 -2.73 -4.41 0.31
N PRO A 85 -3.03 -4.01 -0.94
CA PRO A 85 -2.77 -2.64 -1.42
C PRO A 85 -3.65 -1.59 -0.75
N TYR A 86 -4.78 -1.98 -0.19
CA TYR A 86 -5.67 -1.08 0.54
C TYR A 86 -6.24 -1.80 1.78
N GLY A 87 -5.76 -1.41 2.96
CA GLY A 87 -6.14 -1.93 4.27
C GLY A 87 -7.13 -1.03 5.03
N GLY A 88 -7.61 0.05 4.41
CA GLY A 88 -8.44 1.06 5.06
C GLY A 88 -7.66 2.33 5.41
N LYS A 89 -8.39 3.33 5.92
CA LYS A 89 -7.81 4.58 6.44
C LYS A 89 -7.41 4.43 7.91
#